data_AF-A2FI85-F1
#
_entry.id   AF-A2FI85-F1
#
_cell.length_a   1.000
_cell.length_b   1.000
_cell.length_c   1.000
_cell.angle_alpha   90.00
_cell.angle_beta   90.00
_cell.angle_gamma   90.00
#
_symmetry.space_group_name_H-M   'P 1'
#
loop_
_entity.id
_entity.type
_entity.pdbx_description
1 polymer ?
#
loop_
_entity_poly.entity_id
_entity_poly.type
_entity_poly.pdbx_seq_one_letter_code
_entity_poly.pdbx_strand_id
1 'polypeptide(L)'
;MLTKKLYRTRSTSTSSAVRGSQLFMNEKFTGSKLTTNFSRESLPVLLSSEEQDNVLKIKPLFRALLESISVFISHNCSTPQIRSQMEKGLTNVDRYFVPFYNQLNKNGGSAICFSKLPAQTNLTLVIKNSALPFMKHWTKFTDSIKDIELNGIKYIQDSIDKNFNSILSNLDNIMKYESYNAGIHDPVMKYIKKFQQQIWMFQSLIGKFFLMNRNQRNRAQEKIVQDMKTFSREISTAYSTEFEKYVKGQENEKLKNSSYNAVCDIISEIRAVILYDEDLSKIEQNLVPLNPIFQTIAENLNIAKTEEEIMKIEEEKSKEIQNEKSNEKLKSDKVEVYFDKELNIRELINRGMIAFKRPKLTSDRKRIF
;
A
#
# COMPACT_ATOMS: atom_id res chain seq x y z
N MET A 1 20.65 -35.29 -40.45
CA MET A 1 19.85 -34.18 -41.04
C MET A 1 20.51 -32.85 -40.69
N LEU A 2 20.33 -31.81 -41.52
CA LEU A 2 20.93 -30.48 -41.36
C LEU A 2 19.85 -29.44 -41.07
N THR A 3 20.03 -28.63 -40.03
CA THR A 3 19.35 -27.32 -39.89
C THR A 3 20.32 -26.30 -39.32
N LYS A 4 20.50 -25.19 -40.05
CA LYS A 4 21.40 -24.07 -39.68
C LYS A 4 20.68 -23.09 -38.75
N LYS A 5 21.41 -22.42 -37.87
CA LYS A 5 21.10 -21.04 -37.43
C LYS A 5 22.35 -20.17 -37.58
N LEU A 6 22.14 -18.88 -37.85
CA LEU A 6 23.18 -17.96 -38.30
C LEU A 6 23.54 -16.90 -37.24
N TYR A 7 24.76 -16.40 -37.40
CA TYR A 7 25.46 -15.33 -36.66
C TYR A 7 24.62 -14.13 -36.18
N ARG A 8 25.00 -13.55 -35.04
CA ARG A 8 25.84 -12.33 -35.05
C ARG A 8 26.50 -12.03 -33.70
N THR A 9 27.79 -11.72 -33.74
CA THR A 9 28.54 -11.07 -32.65
C THR A 9 28.40 -9.54 -32.74
N ARG A 10 28.57 -8.83 -31.61
CA ARG A 10 28.73 -7.37 -31.58
C ARG A 10 30.21 -7.01 -31.61
N SER A 11 30.60 -6.06 -32.45
CA SER A 11 31.93 -5.44 -32.47
C SER A 11 31.92 -4.12 -31.70
N THR A 12 32.89 -3.93 -30.80
CA THR A 12 33.20 -2.62 -30.21
C THR A 12 34.07 -1.81 -31.15
N SER A 13 33.74 -0.53 -31.37
CA SER A 13 34.59 0.40 -32.14
C SER A 13 34.61 1.79 -31.50
N THR A 14 35.70 2.09 -30.80
CA THR A 14 36.14 3.46 -30.55
C THR A 14 36.58 4.12 -31.86
N SER A 15 36.45 5.44 -31.99
CA SER A 15 37.16 6.20 -33.02
C SER A 15 37.32 7.67 -32.60
N SER A 16 38.47 8.26 -32.95
CA SER A 16 38.87 9.62 -32.58
C SER A 16 39.49 10.32 -33.79
N ALA A 17 38.99 11.51 -34.13
CA ALA A 17 39.59 12.47 -35.06
C ALA A 17 39.07 13.88 -34.71
N VAL A 18 39.84 14.98 -34.63
CA VAL A 18 41.21 15.34 -35.07
C VAL A 18 41.39 15.59 -36.57
N ARG A 19 41.00 16.81 -37.01
CA ARG A 19 41.61 17.71 -38.02
C ARG A 19 40.67 18.93 -38.22
N GLY A 20 41.12 20.16 -38.48
CA GLY A 20 42.49 20.65 -38.65
C GLY A 20 42.59 22.19 -38.61
N SER A 21 43.81 22.69 -38.70
CA SER A 21 44.26 24.09 -38.50
C SER A 21 44.04 25.06 -39.68
N GLN A 22 43.94 26.37 -39.39
CA GLN A 22 44.79 27.48 -39.91
C GLN A 22 44.42 28.79 -39.15
N LEU A 23 45.34 29.42 -38.41
CA LEU A 23 46.39 30.40 -38.80
C LEU A 23 45.88 31.82 -39.15
N PHE A 24 46.25 32.81 -38.33
CA PHE A 24 46.81 34.11 -38.76
C PHE A 24 47.53 34.84 -37.59
N MET A 25 48.31 35.88 -37.93
CA MET A 25 49.13 36.73 -37.04
C MET A 25 48.57 38.17 -37.04
N ASN A 26 48.97 39.12 -36.19
CA ASN A 26 50.07 39.18 -35.20
C ASN A 26 49.54 39.91 -33.91
N GLU A 27 50.22 40.69 -33.06
CA GLU A 27 51.58 41.25 -33.00
C GLU A 27 52.10 41.33 -31.54
N LYS A 28 52.90 42.35 -31.18
CA LYS A 28 53.61 42.53 -29.90
C LYS A 28 53.01 43.67 -29.09
N PHE A 29 53.07 43.57 -27.76
CA PHE A 29 53.51 44.71 -26.94
C PHE A 29 54.27 44.24 -25.70
N THR A 30 55.22 45.05 -25.24
CA THR A 30 56.16 44.74 -24.15
C THR A 30 55.79 45.49 -22.87
N GLY A 31 56.01 44.86 -21.70
CA GLY A 31 55.84 45.55 -20.41
C GLY A 31 55.83 44.62 -19.21
N SER A 32 57.00 44.38 -18.59
CA SER A 32 57.09 43.65 -17.33
C SER A 32 56.78 44.55 -16.13
N LYS A 33 56.07 44.02 -15.13
CA LYS A 33 56.20 44.44 -13.73
C LYS A 33 55.75 43.33 -12.77
N LEU A 34 56.32 43.33 -11.58
CA LEU A 34 56.25 42.21 -10.65
C LEU A 34 54.96 42.20 -9.81
N THR A 35 54.55 40.98 -9.49
CA THR A 35 53.83 40.52 -8.29
C THR A 35 53.39 41.56 -7.25
N THR A 36 52.10 41.56 -6.93
CA THR A 36 51.66 41.45 -5.53
C THR A 36 50.52 40.46 -5.45
N ASN A 37 50.69 39.40 -4.65
CA ASN A 37 49.59 38.51 -4.32
C ASN A 37 48.75 39.18 -3.23
N PHE A 38 47.52 39.58 -3.55
CA PHE A 38 46.49 39.79 -2.55
C PHE A 38 45.41 38.74 -2.72
N SER A 39 45.35 37.82 -1.76
CA SER A 39 44.31 36.81 -1.67
C SER A 39 42.95 37.50 -1.61
N ARG A 40 42.16 37.37 -2.68
CA ARG A 40 40.71 37.39 -2.51
C ARG A 40 40.34 36.09 -1.85
N GLU A 41 40.33 36.10 -0.51
CA GLU A 41 39.58 35.13 0.25
C GLU A 41 38.16 35.13 -0.32
N SER A 42 37.75 33.99 -0.88
CA SER A 42 36.39 33.84 -1.37
C SER A 42 35.47 33.91 -0.17
N LEU A 43 34.77 35.04 -0.02
CA LEU A 43 33.68 35.20 0.93
C LEU A 43 32.82 33.93 0.89
N PRO A 44 32.42 33.37 2.05
CA PRO A 44 31.61 32.17 2.07
C PRO A 44 30.37 32.42 1.23
N VAL A 45 30.17 31.60 0.20
CA VAL A 45 29.00 31.72 -0.68
C VAL A 45 27.78 31.35 0.14
N LEU A 46 27.14 32.37 0.71
CA LEU A 46 25.80 32.29 1.23
C LEU A 46 24.91 31.90 0.04
N LEU A 47 24.52 30.61 0.00
CA LEU A 47 23.60 30.06 -0.99
C LEU A 47 22.35 30.96 -1.00
N SER A 48 22.12 31.68 -2.10
CA SER A 48 20.96 32.56 -2.18
C SER A 48 19.68 31.72 -2.14
N SER A 49 18.59 32.29 -1.62
CA SER A 49 17.28 31.60 -1.55
C SER A 49 16.77 31.14 -2.92
N GLU A 50 17.29 31.71 -4.00
CA GLU A 50 17.06 31.32 -5.40
C GLU A 50 17.49 29.88 -5.70
N GLU A 51 18.42 29.30 -4.92
CA GLU A 51 18.79 27.88 -5.02
C GLU A 51 17.70 26.94 -4.48
N GLN A 52 16.85 27.37 -3.55
CA GLN A 52 15.77 26.54 -3.02
C GLN A 52 14.56 26.51 -3.96
N ASP A 53 14.22 27.65 -4.59
CA ASP A 53 13.07 27.83 -5.49
C ASP A 53 13.29 27.25 -6.91
N ASN A 54 14.24 26.34 -7.08
CA ASN A 54 14.61 25.78 -8.38
C ASN A 54 13.64 24.66 -8.83
N VAL A 55 12.67 25.00 -9.70
CA VAL A 55 11.72 24.07 -10.37
C VAL A 55 12.37 22.76 -10.80
N LEU A 56 13.59 22.82 -11.36
CA LEU A 56 14.33 21.67 -11.88
C LEU A 56 14.69 20.63 -10.80
N LYS A 57 14.77 21.00 -9.51
CA LYS A 57 15.05 20.11 -8.38
C LYS A 57 13.82 19.25 -7.99
N ILE A 58 12.59 19.69 -8.30
CA ILE A 58 11.34 18.99 -7.92
C ILE A 58 11.22 17.62 -8.61
N LYS A 59 11.46 17.55 -9.92
CA LYS A 59 11.21 16.33 -10.72
C LYS A 59 12.15 15.16 -10.39
N PRO A 60 13.45 15.35 -10.09
CA PRO A 60 14.30 14.32 -9.51
C PRO A 60 13.80 13.81 -8.15
N LEU A 61 13.50 14.72 -7.20
CA LEU A 61 13.01 14.36 -5.86
C LEU A 61 11.69 13.57 -5.92
N PHE A 62 10.74 14.04 -6.72
CA PHE A 62 9.46 13.35 -6.93
C PHE A 62 9.67 11.93 -7.48
N ARG A 63 10.61 11.73 -8.41
CA ARG A 63 10.94 10.38 -8.93
C ARG A 63 11.56 9.47 -7.88
N ALA A 64 12.47 9.97 -7.04
CA ALA A 64 13.06 9.19 -5.95
C ALA A 64 12.02 8.78 -4.89
N LEU A 65 11.01 9.64 -4.66
CA LEU A 65 9.82 9.28 -3.88
C LEU A 65 9.00 8.17 -4.57
N LEU A 66 8.64 8.32 -5.85
CA LEU A 66 7.91 7.28 -6.60
C LEU A 66 8.62 5.91 -6.55
N GLU A 67 9.95 5.91 -6.71
CA GLU A 67 10.78 4.70 -6.66
C GLU A 67 10.78 4.06 -5.27
N SER A 68 10.93 4.87 -4.20
CA SER A 68 10.86 4.39 -2.81
C SER A 68 9.49 3.77 -2.48
N ILE A 69 8.40 4.39 -2.94
CA ILE A 69 7.04 3.86 -2.76
C ILE A 69 6.85 2.57 -3.56
N SER A 70 7.39 2.48 -4.78
CA SER A 70 7.35 1.26 -5.60
C SER A 70 8.05 0.08 -4.92
N VAL A 71 9.23 0.31 -4.32
CA VAL A 71 9.94 -0.70 -3.51
C VAL A 71 9.09 -1.12 -2.30
N PHE A 72 8.55 -0.18 -1.54
CA PHE A 72 7.68 -0.45 -0.39
C PHE A 72 6.42 -1.25 -0.78
N ILE A 73 5.75 -0.89 -1.88
CA ILE A 73 4.62 -1.67 -2.43
C ILE A 73 5.06 -3.08 -2.80
N SER A 74 6.24 -3.27 -3.40
CA SER A 74 6.75 -4.59 -3.79
C SER A 74 6.99 -5.51 -2.59
N HIS A 75 7.47 -4.96 -1.46
CA HIS A 75 7.65 -5.71 -0.22
C HIS A 75 6.33 -6.00 0.50
N ASN A 76 5.36 -5.07 0.44
CA ASN A 76 4.03 -5.20 1.07
C ASN A 76 2.95 -5.74 0.10
N CYS A 77 3.34 -6.35 -1.03
CA CYS A 77 2.42 -6.68 -2.11
C CYS A 77 1.32 -7.70 -1.74
N SER A 78 1.58 -8.57 -0.75
CA SER A 78 0.61 -9.51 -0.19
C SER A 78 -0.44 -8.86 0.73
N THR A 79 -0.15 -7.69 1.32
CA THR A 79 -1.06 -7.00 2.26
C THR A 79 -2.00 -6.05 1.49
N PRO A 80 -3.28 -6.42 1.23
CA PRO A 80 -4.05 -5.76 0.17
C PRO A 80 -4.46 -4.32 0.48
N GLN A 81 -4.54 -3.97 1.77
CA GLN A 81 -4.92 -2.63 2.24
C GLN A 81 -3.81 -1.61 1.95
N ILE A 82 -2.58 -1.88 2.41
CA ILE A 82 -1.39 -1.06 2.12
C ILE A 82 -1.21 -0.91 0.61
N ARG A 83 -1.25 -2.04 -0.12
CA ARG A 83 -1.11 -2.05 -1.58
C ARG A 83 -2.17 -1.16 -2.24
N SER A 84 -3.45 -1.37 -1.93
CA SER A 84 -4.53 -0.58 -2.56
C SER A 84 -4.53 0.89 -2.15
N GLN A 85 -4.08 1.27 -0.95
CA GLN A 85 -3.97 2.67 -0.55
C GLN A 85 -2.84 3.35 -1.35
N MET A 86 -1.64 2.76 -1.33
CA MET A 86 -0.46 3.32 -2.00
C MET A 86 -0.59 3.35 -3.52
N GLU A 87 -1.05 2.26 -4.18
CA GLU A 87 -1.24 2.23 -5.64
C GLU A 87 -2.22 3.31 -6.12
N LYS A 88 -3.35 3.49 -5.41
CA LYS A 88 -4.35 4.51 -5.75
C LYS A 88 -3.83 5.93 -5.48
N GLY A 89 -3.06 6.13 -4.41
CA GLY A 89 -2.38 7.39 -4.13
C GLY A 89 -1.40 7.76 -5.25
N LEU A 90 -0.41 6.88 -5.47
CA LEU A 90 0.65 7.01 -6.47
C LEU A 90 0.10 7.33 -7.87
N THR A 91 -0.89 6.55 -8.33
CA THR A 91 -1.51 6.70 -9.66
C THR A 91 -2.18 8.06 -9.83
N ASN A 92 -2.86 8.58 -8.80
CA ASN A 92 -3.50 9.89 -8.89
C ASN A 92 -2.47 11.01 -8.82
N VAL A 93 -1.50 10.95 -7.92
CA VAL A 93 -0.50 12.01 -7.74
C VAL A 93 0.37 12.16 -8.99
N ASP A 94 0.88 11.07 -9.58
CA ASP A 94 1.68 11.16 -10.82
C ASP A 94 0.86 11.72 -12.01
N ARG A 95 -0.40 11.27 -12.15
CA ARG A 95 -1.34 11.76 -13.17
C ARG A 95 -1.55 13.27 -13.11
N TYR A 96 -1.62 13.87 -11.92
CA TYR A 96 -1.77 15.33 -11.76
C TYR A 96 -0.43 16.07 -11.70
N PHE A 97 0.65 15.41 -11.28
CA PHE A 97 2.00 15.99 -11.23
C PHE A 97 2.52 16.36 -12.62
N VAL A 98 2.36 15.49 -13.63
CA VAL A 98 2.91 15.76 -14.97
C VAL A 98 2.30 17.02 -15.62
N PRO A 99 0.95 17.23 -15.64
CA PRO A 99 0.36 18.49 -16.08
C PRO A 99 0.82 19.71 -15.26
N PHE A 100 0.81 19.60 -13.92
CA PHE A 100 1.24 20.67 -13.01
C PHE A 100 2.68 21.10 -13.24
N TYR A 101 3.63 20.15 -13.20
CA TYR A 101 5.05 20.41 -13.45
C TYR A 101 5.28 21.01 -14.84
N ASN A 102 4.56 20.55 -15.86
CA ASN A 102 4.68 21.10 -17.21
C ASN A 102 4.18 22.56 -17.31
N GLN A 103 3.13 22.95 -16.59
CA GLN A 103 2.70 24.36 -16.51
C GLN A 103 3.69 25.20 -15.69
N LEU A 104 4.14 24.69 -14.53
CA LEU A 104 5.14 25.33 -13.67
C LEU A 104 6.43 25.65 -14.47
N ASN A 105 6.94 24.67 -15.22
CA ASN A 105 8.17 24.80 -16.01
C ASN A 105 8.00 25.63 -17.30
N LYS A 106 6.83 25.57 -17.98
CA LYS A 106 6.57 26.40 -19.17
C LYS A 106 6.37 27.87 -18.84
N ASN A 107 5.69 28.16 -17.73
CA ASN A 107 5.23 29.52 -17.40
C ASN A 107 6.19 30.22 -16.44
N GLY A 108 6.87 29.48 -15.54
CA GLY A 108 7.95 30.03 -14.69
C GLY A 108 9.33 30.05 -15.37
N GLY A 109 9.55 29.19 -16.37
CA GLY A 109 10.90 28.92 -16.89
C GLY A 109 11.84 28.41 -15.79
N SER A 110 13.15 28.39 -16.08
CA SER A 110 14.18 28.04 -15.10
C SER A 110 14.72 29.25 -14.31
N ALA A 111 13.93 30.33 -14.17
CA ALA A 111 14.40 31.62 -13.65
C ALA A 111 13.39 32.40 -12.78
N ILE A 112 12.09 32.06 -12.80
CA ILE A 112 11.10 32.70 -11.91
C ILE A 112 11.05 31.92 -10.59
N CYS A 113 11.75 32.46 -9.59
CA CYS A 113 11.64 32.14 -8.17
C CYS A 113 10.16 32.10 -7.72
N PHE A 114 9.73 31.14 -6.89
CA PHE A 114 8.31 30.92 -6.55
C PHE A 114 7.67 32.13 -5.88
N SER A 115 8.45 32.86 -5.09
CA SER A 115 8.11 34.18 -4.52
C SER A 115 7.60 35.23 -5.54
N LYS A 116 7.83 35.05 -6.84
CA LYS A 116 7.40 35.97 -7.92
C LYS A 116 6.13 35.52 -8.64
N LEU A 117 5.58 34.33 -8.35
CA LEU A 117 4.32 33.81 -8.91
C LEU A 117 3.09 34.74 -8.74
N PRO A 118 2.94 35.53 -7.65
CA PRO A 118 1.78 36.42 -7.49
C PRO A 118 1.71 37.57 -8.51
N ALA A 119 2.82 37.93 -9.16
CA ALA A 119 2.94 39.15 -9.97
C ALA A 119 2.46 39.00 -11.44
N GLN A 120 2.00 37.81 -11.86
CA GLN A 120 1.72 37.51 -13.27
C GLN A 120 0.33 36.88 -13.46
N THR A 121 -0.72 37.64 -13.12
CA THR A 121 -2.14 37.21 -13.00
C THR A 121 -2.61 36.13 -14.00
N ASN A 122 -2.33 36.30 -15.30
CA ASN A 122 -2.75 35.35 -16.33
C ASN A 122 -1.99 34.01 -16.26
N LEU A 123 -0.69 34.02 -15.95
CA LEU A 123 0.11 32.80 -15.75
C LEU A 123 -0.25 32.14 -14.42
N THR A 124 -0.46 32.94 -13.37
CA THR A 124 -0.91 32.47 -12.05
C THR A 124 -2.19 31.64 -12.16
N LEU A 125 -3.17 32.08 -12.98
CA LEU A 125 -4.43 31.34 -13.21
C LEU A 125 -4.21 29.99 -13.90
N VAL A 126 -3.40 29.94 -14.96
CA VAL A 126 -3.12 28.69 -15.70
C VAL A 126 -2.37 27.68 -14.83
N ILE A 127 -1.39 28.14 -14.03
CA ILE A 127 -0.69 27.28 -13.07
C ILE A 127 -1.68 26.82 -11.99
N LYS A 128 -2.46 27.71 -11.37
CA LYS A 128 -3.43 27.39 -10.31
C LYS A 128 -4.44 26.32 -10.74
N ASN A 129 -4.96 26.40 -11.97
CA ASN A 129 -5.90 25.40 -12.51
C ASN A 129 -5.29 23.99 -12.63
N SER A 130 -3.96 23.87 -12.81
CA SER A 130 -3.25 22.59 -12.80
C SER A 130 -2.76 22.17 -11.41
N ALA A 131 -2.42 23.13 -10.55
CA ALA A 131 -1.89 22.91 -9.22
C ALA A 131 -2.98 22.50 -8.22
N LEU A 132 -4.18 23.09 -8.27
CA LEU A 132 -5.27 22.77 -7.34
C LEU A 132 -5.65 21.27 -7.31
N PRO A 133 -5.91 20.57 -8.44
CA PRO A 133 -6.15 19.12 -8.40
C PRO A 133 -4.91 18.32 -7.98
N PHE A 134 -3.69 18.81 -8.27
CA PHE A 134 -2.46 18.17 -7.76
C PHE A 134 -2.38 18.27 -6.23
N MET A 135 -2.56 19.44 -5.63
CA MET A 135 -2.50 19.64 -4.17
C MET A 135 -3.59 18.83 -3.45
N LYS A 136 -4.84 18.85 -3.96
CA LYS A 136 -5.96 18.06 -3.41
C LYS A 136 -5.70 16.56 -3.37
N HIS A 137 -4.88 16.04 -4.30
CA HIS A 137 -4.43 14.65 -4.30
C HIS A 137 -3.12 14.42 -3.54
N TRP A 138 -2.20 15.40 -3.50
CA TRP A 138 -0.97 15.36 -2.71
C TRP A 138 -1.27 15.27 -1.21
N THR A 139 -2.12 16.15 -0.68
CA THR A 139 -2.49 16.16 0.76
C THR A 139 -3.04 14.79 1.18
N LYS A 140 -4.06 14.30 0.47
CA LYS A 140 -4.66 12.97 0.69
C LYS A 140 -3.65 11.82 0.58
N PHE A 141 -2.65 11.96 -0.29
CA PHE A 141 -1.57 10.99 -0.41
C PHE A 141 -0.62 11.05 0.79
N THR A 142 -0.21 12.23 1.26
CA THR A 142 0.59 12.36 2.49
C THR A 142 -0.14 11.85 3.72
N ASP A 143 -1.46 12.03 3.81
CA ASP A 143 -2.26 11.48 4.91
C ASP A 143 -2.41 9.95 4.80
N SER A 144 -2.41 9.40 3.59
CA SER A 144 -2.35 7.95 3.38
C SER A 144 -1.00 7.35 3.78
N ILE A 145 0.11 8.09 3.61
CA ILE A 145 1.42 7.70 4.14
C ILE A 145 1.37 7.66 5.68
N LYS A 146 0.84 8.69 6.34
CA LYS A 146 0.71 8.76 7.82
C LYS A 146 -0.18 7.65 8.40
N ASP A 147 -1.30 7.33 7.73
CA ASP A 147 -2.15 6.18 8.13
C ASP A 147 -1.36 4.88 8.09
N ILE A 148 -0.57 4.66 7.03
CA ILE A 148 0.24 3.47 6.87
C ILE A 148 1.43 3.45 7.84
N GLU A 149 2.04 4.59 8.14
CA GLU A 149 3.06 4.74 9.19
C GLU A 149 2.53 4.28 10.57
N LEU A 150 1.33 4.74 10.94
CA LEU A 150 0.72 4.44 12.24
C LEU A 150 0.06 3.05 12.31
N ASN A 151 -0.61 2.60 11.26
CA ASN A 151 -1.47 1.41 11.26
C ASN A 151 -0.95 0.25 10.40
N GLY A 152 0.05 0.43 9.54
CA GLY A 152 0.40 -0.58 8.53
C GLY A 152 0.98 -1.88 9.09
N ILE A 153 1.75 -1.85 10.19
CA ILE A 153 2.16 -3.08 10.90
C ILE A 153 0.92 -3.90 11.34
N LYS A 154 -0.13 -3.23 11.81
CA LYS A 154 -1.41 -3.87 12.14
C LYS A 154 -2.12 -4.36 10.88
N TYR A 155 -2.12 -3.61 9.78
CA TYR A 155 -2.70 -4.10 8.51
C TYR A 155 -2.01 -5.37 8.00
N ILE A 156 -0.70 -5.52 8.20
CA ILE A 156 0.03 -6.75 7.90
C ILE A 156 -0.40 -7.88 8.85
N GLN A 157 -0.50 -7.63 10.16
CA GLN A 157 -0.97 -8.63 11.13
C GLN A 157 -2.42 -9.09 10.82
N ASP A 158 -3.34 -8.14 10.61
CA ASP A 158 -4.73 -8.37 10.24
C ASP A 158 -4.86 -9.12 8.89
N SER A 159 -3.82 -9.14 8.06
CA SER A 159 -3.76 -9.86 6.79
C SER A 159 -3.21 -11.27 6.97
N ILE A 160 -2.13 -11.44 7.75
CA ILE A 160 -1.61 -12.74 8.18
C ILE A 160 -2.70 -13.58 8.87
N ASP A 161 -3.48 -12.99 9.78
CA ASP A 161 -4.55 -13.71 10.46
C ASP A 161 -5.73 -14.06 9.51
N LYS A 162 -6.03 -13.25 8.49
CA LYS A 162 -6.99 -13.63 7.44
C LYS A 162 -6.47 -14.81 6.61
N ASN A 163 -5.19 -14.82 6.29
CA ASN A 163 -4.53 -15.90 5.57
C ASN A 163 -4.53 -17.22 6.38
N PHE A 164 -4.24 -17.19 7.69
CA PHE A 164 -4.39 -18.37 8.55
C PHE A 164 -5.84 -18.86 8.64
N ASN A 165 -6.81 -17.96 8.82
CA ASN A 165 -8.23 -18.31 8.85
C ASN A 165 -8.72 -18.89 7.51
N SER A 166 -8.16 -18.47 6.38
CA SER A 166 -8.43 -19.07 5.06
C SER A 166 -7.95 -20.53 5.00
N ILE A 167 -6.74 -20.83 5.48
CA ILE A 167 -6.21 -22.20 5.52
C ILE A 167 -7.03 -23.08 6.47
N LEU A 168 -7.42 -22.57 7.64
CA LEU A 168 -8.29 -23.28 8.59
C LEU A 168 -9.66 -23.59 7.97
N SER A 169 -10.29 -22.61 7.31
CA SER A 169 -11.57 -22.79 6.60
C SER A 169 -11.45 -23.83 5.49
N ASN A 170 -10.37 -23.80 4.70
CA ASN A 170 -10.11 -24.79 3.65
C ASN A 170 -9.97 -26.22 4.21
N LEU A 171 -9.26 -26.39 5.34
CA LEU A 171 -9.14 -27.66 6.04
C LEU A 171 -10.49 -28.15 6.58
N ASP A 172 -11.28 -27.27 7.18
CA ASP A 172 -12.64 -27.60 7.67
C ASP A 172 -13.60 -27.95 6.54
N ASN A 173 -13.43 -27.38 5.35
CA ASN A 173 -14.26 -27.67 4.18
C ASN A 173 -14.07 -29.11 3.68
N ILE A 174 -12.90 -29.72 3.85
CA ILE A 174 -12.64 -31.14 3.51
C ILE A 174 -13.64 -32.05 4.25
N MET A 175 -13.93 -31.75 5.52
CA MET A 175 -14.85 -32.52 6.36
C MET A 175 -16.34 -32.33 6.00
N LYS A 176 -16.68 -31.43 5.08
CA LYS A 176 -18.05 -31.09 4.67
C LYS A 176 -18.48 -31.72 3.34
N TYR A 177 -17.56 -32.37 2.61
CA TYR A 177 -17.88 -33.05 1.37
C TYR A 177 -18.59 -34.38 1.63
N GLU A 178 -19.57 -34.72 0.79
CA GLU A 178 -20.47 -35.87 0.91
C GLU A 178 -19.75 -37.23 0.97
N SER A 179 -18.49 -37.28 0.51
CA SER A 179 -17.60 -38.43 0.57
C SER A 179 -17.03 -38.73 1.96
N TYR A 180 -17.12 -37.80 2.92
CA TYR A 180 -16.52 -37.93 4.25
C TYR A 180 -17.45 -38.66 5.24
N ASN A 181 -17.32 -39.99 5.31
CA ASN A 181 -17.95 -40.81 6.33
C ASN A 181 -17.19 -40.70 7.67
N ALA A 182 -17.65 -39.81 8.55
CA ALA A 182 -16.94 -39.38 9.75
C ALA A 182 -16.67 -40.48 10.80
N GLY A 183 -15.53 -41.16 10.69
CA GLY A 183 -14.99 -42.07 11.71
C GLY A 183 -13.97 -41.40 12.63
N ILE A 184 -14.02 -41.66 13.95
CA ILE A 184 -13.06 -41.11 14.93
C ILE A 184 -11.60 -41.55 14.63
N HIS A 185 -11.42 -42.68 13.96
CA HIS A 185 -10.10 -43.21 13.57
C HIS A 185 -9.62 -42.80 12.17
N ASP A 186 -10.41 -42.02 11.43
CA ASP A 186 -10.12 -41.62 10.04
C ASP A 186 -8.72 -40.95 9.92
N PRO A 187 -7.86 -41.39 8.98
CA PRO A 187 -6.55 -40.77 8.76
C PRO A 187 -6.60 -39.29 8.42
N VAL A 188 -7.54 -38.83 7.60
CA VAL A 188 -7.67 -37.42 7.17
C VAL A 188 -8.05 -36.52 8.34
N MET A 189 -8.90 -36.97 9.27
CA MET A 189 -9.17 -36.27 10.52
C MET A 189 -7.89 -36.07 11.37
N LYS A 190 -6.92 -37.00 11.32
CA LYS A 190 -5.61 -36.83 11.98
C LYS A 190 -4.73 -35.81 11.26
N TYR A 191 -4.69 -35.83 9.93
CA TYR A 191 -3.96 -34.82 9.13
C TYR A 191 -4.52 -33.41 9.33
N ILE A 192 -5.84 -33.23 9.28
CA ILE A 192 -6.51 -31.93 9.51
C ILE A 192 -6.14 -31.40 10.90
N LYS A 193 -6.25 -32.22 11.95
CA LYS A 193 -5.86 -31.82 13.31
C LYS A 193 -4.37 -31.50 13.44
N LYS A 194 -3.47 -32.23 12.76
CA LYS A 194 -2.04 -31.91 12.71
C LYS A 194 -1.81 -30.50 12.12
N PHE A 195 -2.43 -30.20 10.98
CA PHE A 195 -2.26 -28.90 10.33
C PHE A 195 -2.90 -27.76 11.12
N GLN A 196 -4.07 -27.96 11.72
CA GLN A 196 -4.70 -26.99 12.65
C GLN A 196 -3.78 -26.67 13.85
N GLN A 197 -3.17 -27.69 14.47
CA GLN A 197 -2.21 -27.50 15.56
C GLN A 197 -0.95 -26.76 15.12
N GLN A 198 -0.41 -27.06 13.91
CA GLN A 198 0.71 -26.32 13.33
C GLN A 198 0.34 -24.85 13.07
N ILE A 199 -0.87 -24.55 12.56
CA ILE A 199 -1.36 -23.18 12.35
C ILE A 199 -1.43 -22.40 13.68
N TRP A 200 -2.04 -22.96 14.73
CA TRP A 200 -2.10 -22.28 16.04
C TRP A 200 -0.71 -22.07 16.67
N MET A 201 0.22 -23.00 16.44
CA MET A 201 1.63 -22.81 16.81
C MET A 201 2.26 -21.64 16.03
N PHE A 202 2.03 -21.54 14.71
CA PHE A 202 2.54 -20.42 13.90
C PHE A 202 1.94 -19.08 14.33
N GLN A 203 0.62 -18.99 14.57
CA GLN A 203 -0.01 -17.78 15.10
C GLN A 203 0.59 -17.37 16.46
N SER A 204 0.83 -18.33 17.36
CA SER A 204 1.51 -18.07 18.65
C SER A 204 2.96 -17.58 18.49
N LEU A 205 3.70 -18.11 17.51
CA LEU A 205 5.07 -17.68 17.21
C LEU A 205 5.11 -16.31 16.54
N ILE A 206 4.19 -16.02 15.63
CA ILE A 206 4.11 -14.76 14.88
C ILE A 206 3.59 -13.62 15.79
N GLY A 207 2.61 -13.87 16.65
CA GLY A 207 2.18 -12.91 17.67
C GLY A 207 3.32 -12.53 18.63
N LYS A 208 4.23 -13.46 18.95
CA LYS A 208 5.46 -13.16 19.70
C LYS A 208 6.49 -12.40 18.86
N PHE A 209 6.62 -12.70 17.56
CA PHE A 209 7.52 -12.00 16.64
C PHE A 209 7.18 -10.51 16.49
N PHE A 210 5.90 -10.13 16.46
CA PHE A 210 5.50 -8.71 16.48
C PHE A 210 5.92 -7.97 17.76
N LEU A 211 6.12 -8.67 18.88
CA LEU A 211 6.59 -8.11 20.16
C LEU A 211 8.13 -8.12 20.32
N MET A 212 8.88 -8.59 19.32
CA MET A 212 10.34 -8.68 19.36
C MET A 212 11.03 -7.39 18.86
N ASN A 213 12.20 -7.10 19.42
CA ASN A 213 13.06 -6.04 18.87
C ASN A 213 13.64 -6.44 17.49
N ARG A 214 14.11 -5.48 16.69
CA ARG A 214 14.55 -5.73 15.28
C ARG A 214 15.61 -6.84 15.16
N ASN A 215 16.56 -6.91 16.10
CA ASN A 215 17.61 -7.95 16.11
C ASN A 215 17.06 -9.36 16.44
N GLN A 216 16.07 -9.45 17.33
CA GLN A 216 15.34 -10.69 17.61
C GLN A 216 14.43 -11.08 16.44
N ARG A 217 13.69 -10.11 15.86
CA ARG A 217 12.84 -10.30 14.68
C ARG A 217 13.64 -10.93 13.53
N ASN A 218 14.78 -10.36 13.15
CA ASN A 218 15.64 -10.91 12.08
C ASN A 218 16.00 -12.39 12.29
N ARG A 219 16.41 -12.79 13.50
CA ARG A 219 16.78 -14.18 13.81
C ARG A 219 15.57 -15.13 13.86
N ALA A 220 14.43 -14.65 14.34
CA ALA A 220 13.18 -15.42 14.37
C ALA A 220 12.58 -15.58 12.96
N GLN A 221 12.70 -14.57 12.11
CA GLN A 221 12.19 -14.53 10.73
C GLN A 221 12.70 -15.73 9.92
N GLU A 222 14.01 -15.97 9.88
CA GLU A 222 14.62 -17.05 9.10
C GLU A 222 14.03 -18.42 9.47
N LYS A 223 13.90 -18.67 10.78
CA LYS A 223 13.31 -19.91 11.29
C LYS A 223 11.83 -20.02 10.94
N ILE A 224 11.02 -19.01 11.27
CA ILE A 224 9.56 -19.05 11.03
C ILE A 224 9.28 -19.22 9.53
N VAL A 225 10.02 -18.53 8.65
CA VAL A 225 9.90 -18.67 7.20
C VAL A 225 10.31 -20.07 6.72
N GLN A 226 11.32 -20.70 7.32
CA GLN A 226 11.74 -22.05 6.94
C GLN A 226 10.78 -23.13 7.44
N ASP A 227 10.25 -22.97 8.66
CA ASP A 227 9.21 -23.84 9.22
C ASP A 227 7.90 -23.71 8.38
N MET A 228 7.51 -22.50 7.99
CA MET A 228 6.35 -22.23 7.11
C MET A 228 6.53 -22.78 5.69
N LYS A 229 7.73 -22.74 5.09
CA LYS A 229 8.01 -23.43 3.82
C LYS A 229 7.87 -24.95 3.94
N THR A 230 8.20 -25.51 5.10
CA THR A 230 8.07 -26.95 5.35
C THR A 230 6.60 -27.31 5.47
N PHE A 231 5.82 -26.55 6.25
CA PHE A 231 4.36 -26.65 6.33
C PHE A 231 3.68 -26.51 4.96
N SER A 232 4.07 -25.51 4.14
CA SER A 232 3.59 -25.31 2.76
C SER A 232 3.73 -26.57 1.90
N ARG A 233 4.85 -27.27 2.01
CA ARG A 233 5.10 -28.54 1.31
C ARG A 233 4.24 -29.66 1.86
N GLU A 234 4.22 -29.86 3.18
CA GLU A 234 3.43 -30.91 3.83
C GLU A 234 1.93 -30.81 3.50
N ILE A 235 1.35 -29.60 3.60
CA ILE A 235 -0.08 -29.40 3.32
C ILE A 235 -0.39 -29.60 1.82
N SER A 236 0.48 -29.11 0.92
CA SER A 236 0.33 -29.31 -0.53
C SER A 236 0.44 -30.79 -0.94
N THR A 237 1.32 -31.55 -0.27
CA THR A 237 1.39 -33.02 -0.42
C THR A 237 0.13 -33.68 0.10
N ALA A 238 -0.38 -33.32 1.29
CA ALA A 238 -1.60 -33.91 1.84
C ALA A 238 -2.84 -33.65 0.96
N TYR A 239 -2.97 -32.46 0.37
CA TYR A 239 -3.98 -32.21 -0.67
C TYR A 239 -3.84 -33.15 -1.87
N SER A 240 -2.60 -33.47 -2.26
CA SER A 240 -2.28 -34.28 -3.45
C SER A 240 -2.18 -35.80 -3.18
N THR A 241 -2.49 -36.30 -1.97
CA THR A 241 -2.48 -37.74 -1.67
C THR A 241 -3.59 -38.19 -0.71
N GLU A 242 -3.88 -37.42 0.35
CA GLU A 242 -4.83 -37.82 1.39
C GLU A 242 -6.20 -37.20 1.18
N PHE A 243 -6.25 -35.89 0.92
CA PHE A 243 -7.52 -35.19 0.75
C PHE A 243 -8.17 -35.45 -0.62
N GLU A 244 -7.39 -35.77 -1.65
CA GLU A 244 -7.89 -36.16 -3.00
C GLU A 244 -8.85 -37.37 -2.97
N LYS A 245 -8.67 -38.27 -1.98
CA LYS A 245 -9.55 -39.43 -1.79
C LYS A 245 -11.00 -39.01 -1.49
N TYR A 246 -11.18 -37.83 -0.89
CA TYR A 246 -12.45 -37.27 -0.40
C TYR A 246 -12.92 -36.14 -1.30
N VAL A 247 -12.14 -35.06 -1.43
CA VAL A 247 -12.41 -33.94 -2.35
C VAL A 247 -11.74 -34.26 -3.68
N LYS A 248 -12.50 -34.36 -4.77
CA LYS A 248 -11.98 -34.80 -6.07
C LYS A 248 -11.93 -33.68 -7.10
N GLY A 249 -10.94 -33.75 -7.99
CA GLY A 249 -10.82 -32.84 -9.14
C GLY A 249 -10.64 -31.36 -8.74
N GLN A 250 -11.36 -30.47 -9.43
CA GLN A 250 -11.11 -29.03 -9.37
C GLN A 250 -11.28 -28.41 -7.98
N GLU A 251 -12.19 -28.90 -7.13
CA GLU A 251 -12.36 -28.34 -5.78
C GLU A 251 -11.16 -28.64 -4.87
N ASN A 252 -10.53 -29.81 -5.02
CA ASN A 252 -9.32 -30.14 -4.28
C ASN A 252 -8.16 -29.22 -4.68
N GLU A 253 -7.98 -29.00 -5.99
CA GLU A 253 -6.98 -28.05 -6.49
C GLU A 253 -7.30 -26.60 -6.09
N LYS A 254 -8.56 -26.17 -6.02
CA LYS A 254 -8.92 -24.84 -5.49
C LYS A 254 -8.51 -24.68 -4.02
N LEU A 255 -8.86 -25.64 -3.16
CA LEU A 255 -8.49 -25.61 -1.73
C LEU A 255 -6.98 -25.67 -1.52
N LYS A 256 -6.28 -26.50 -2.30
CA LYS A 256 -4.82 -26.63 -2.34
C LYS A 256 -4.14 -25.32 -2.74
N ASN A 257 -4.50 -24.74 -3.89
CA ASN A 257 -3.88 -23.51 -4.38
C ASN A 257 -4.22 -22.31 -3.50
N SER A 258 -5.45 -22.22 -2.96
CA SER A 258 -5.81 -21.21 -1.96
C SER A 258 -4.95 -21.33 -0.69
N SER A 259 -4.80 -22.54 -0.15
CA SER A 259 -3.99 -22.77 1.05
C SER A 259 -2.50 -22.53 0.82
N TYR A 260 -1.98 -22.92 -0.35
CA TYR A 260 -0.60 -22.68 -0.75
C TYR A 260 -0.30 -21.18 -0.87
N ASN A 261 -1.15 -20.44 -1.59
CA ASN A 261 -1.01 -18.99 -1.77
C ASN A 261 -1.06 -18.26 -0.43
N ALA A 262 -2.02 -18.58 0.44
CA ALA A 262 -2.10 -17.99 1.78
C ALA A 262 -0.81 -18.19 2.62
N VAL A 263 -0.13 -19.34 2.50
CA VAL A 263 1.16 -19.56 3.16
C VAL A 263 2.29 -18.74 2.50
N CYS A 264 2.29 -18.60 1.17
CA CYS A 264 3.23 -17.75 0.44
C CYS A 264 3.05 -16.25 0.78
N ASP A 265 1.81 -15.80 0.95
CA ASP A 265 1.49 -14.45 1.40
C ASP A 265 1.99 -14.23 2.83
N ILE A 266 1.67 -15.09 3.79
CA ILE A 266 2.20 -14.97 5.17
C ILE A 266 3.73 -14.96 5.21
N ILE A 267 4.42 -15.77 4.39
CA ILE A 267 5.88 -15.78 4.28
C ILE A 267 6.41 -14.42 3.76
N SER A 268 5.69 -13.78 2.86
CA SER A 268 6.03 -12.47 2.29
C SER A 268 5.73 -11.33 3.28
N GLU A 269 4.62 -11.42 4.00
CA GLU A 269 4.21 -10.48 5.05
C GLU A 269 5.18 -10.49 6.25
N ILE A 270 5.67 -11.66 6.67
CA ILE A 270 6.73 -11.80 7.69
C ILE A 270 8.05 -11.13 7.23
N ARG A 271 8.31 -11.05 5.91
CA ARG A 271 9.46 -10.30 5.36
C ARG A 271 9.19 -8.80 5.33
N ALA A 272 7.98 -8.39 4.95
CA ALA A 272 7.57 -6.98 4.94
C ALA A 272 7.81 -6.33 6.31
N VAL A 273 7.42 -6.99 7.41
CA VAL A 273 7.62 -6.52 8.80
C VAL A 273 9.09 -6.28 9.19
N ILE A 274 10.07 -6.87 8.49
CA ILE A 274 11.51 -6.63 8.74
C ILE A 274 12.03 -5.39 8.01
N LEU A 275 11.51 -5.14 6.81
CA LEU A 275 11.93 -4.05 5.93
C LEU A 275 11.11 -2.77 6.18
N TYR A 276 9.94 -2.91 6.80
CA TYR A 276 8.94 -1.86 7.05
C TYR A 276 9.52 -0.54 7.56
N ASP A 277 10.21 -0.60 8.70
CA ASP A 277 10.80 0.54 9.40
C ASP A 277 11.84 1.28 8.53
N GLU A 278 12.50 0.56 7.61
CA GLU A 278 13.55 1.07 6.74
C GLU A 278 13.00 1.67 5.45
N ASP A 279 12.01 1.04 4.84
CA ASP A 279 11.37 1.51 3.62
C ASP A 279 10.47 2.72 3.87
N LEU A 280 9.78 2.79 5.01
CA LEU A 280 9.11 4.02 5.43
C LEU A 280 10.09 5.17 5.63
N SER A 281 11.26 4.93 6.24
CA SER A 281 12.27 6.00 6.39
C SER A 281 12.82 6.47 5.03
N LYS A 282 12.96 5.58 4.02
CA LYS A 282 13.29 5.98 2.64
C LYS A 282 12.19 6.83 1.99
N ILE A 283 10.91 6.51 2.24
CA ILE A 283 9.77 7.33 1.78
C ILE A 283 9.81 8.71 2.46
N GLU A 284 9.96 8.75 3.78
CA GLU A 284 10.03 9.99 4.58
C GLU A 284 11.19 10.89 4.11
N GLN A 285 12.40 10.36 3.96
CA GLN A 285 13.58 11.09 3.50
C GLN A 285 13.38 11.76 2.13
N ASN A 286 12.58 11.16 1.25
CA ASN A 286 12.23 11.74 -0.06
C ASN A 286 10.98 12.66 -0.01
N LEU A 287 10.10 12.49 0.99
CA LEU A 287 8.89 13.29 1.17
C LEU A 287 9.17 14.63 1.88
N VAL A 288 10.02 14.62 2.91
CA VAL A 288 10.44 15.80 3.70
C VAL A 288 10.88 16.99 2.84
N PRO A 289 11.75 16.85 1.81
CA PRO A 289 12.14 18.00 0.97
C PRO A 289 11.06 18.46 -0.02
N LEU A 290 10.05 17.63 -0.32
CA LEU A 290 8.98 17.97 -1.27
C LEU A 290 7.86 18.79 -0.62
N ASN A 291 7.48 18.47 0.63
CA ASN A 291 6.38 19.13 1.32
C ASN A 291 6.53 20.67 1.43
N PRO A 292 7.67 21.24 1.87
CA PRO A 292 7.86 22.69 1.93
C PRO A 292 7.80 23.38 0.56
N ILE A 293 8.26 22.71 -0.50
CA ILE A 293 8.22 23.26 -1.86
C ILE A 293 6.77 23.33 -2.36
N PHE A 294 6.00 22.26 -2.20
CA PHE A 294 4.60 22.25 -2.59
C PHE A 294 3.73 23.18 -1.73
N GLN A 295 4.02 23.31 -0.43
CA GLN A 295 3.39 24.31 0.45
C GLN A 295 3.70 25.74 -0.03
N THR A 296 4.97 26.08 -0.25
CA THR A 296 5.38 27.39 -0.78
C THR A 296 4.68 27.73 -2.11
N ILE A 297 4.55 26.75 -3.01
CA ILE A 297 3.80 26.94 -4.28
C ILE A 297 2.29 27.13 -4.02
N ALA A 298 1.69 26.36 -3.11
CA ALA A 298 0.28 26.49 -2.77
C ALA A 298 -0.04 27.85 -2.12
N GLU A 299 0.82 28.36 -1.25
CA GLU A 299 0.69 29.67 -0.61
C GLU A 299 0.83 30.80 -1.64
N ASN A 300 1.86 30.79 -2.48
CA ASN A 300 2.06 31.81 -3.53
C ASN A 300 0.93 31.83 -4.58
N LEU A 301 0.31 30.68 -4.88
CA LEU A 301 -0.88 30.59 -5.75
C LEU A 301 -2.21 30.86 -5.00
N ASN A 302 -2.14 31.20 -3.71
CA ASN A 302 -3.30 31.34 -2.79
C ASN A 302 -4.27 30.14 -2.89
N ILE A 303 -3.75 28.92 -3.01
CA ILE A 303 -4.54 27.68 -3.11
C ILE A 303 -5.13 27.30 -1.76
N ALA A 304 -4.37 27.39 -0.65
CA ALA A 304 -4.85 26.98 0.68
C ALA A 304 -6.17 27.66 1.07
N LYS A 305 -6.28 28.98 0.87
CA LYS A 305 -7.52 29.76 1.09
C LYS A 305 -8.66 29.27 0.20
N THR A 306 -8.36 28.97 -1.07
CA THR A 306 -9.34 28.46 -2.05
C THR A 306 -9.78 27.03 -1.76
N GLU A 307 -8.92 26.17 -1.21
CA GLU A 307 -9.30 24.81 -0.78
C GLU A 307 -10.16 24.85 0.49
N GLU A 308 -9.90 25.74 1.45
CA GLU A 308 -10.82 25.94 2.58
C GLU A 308 -12.21 26.40 2.11
N GLU A 309 -12.29 27.35 1.18
CA GLU A 309 -13.55 27.82 0.59
C GLU A 309 -14.26 26.70 -0.18
N ILE A 310 -13.52 25.95 -1.02
CA ILE A 310 -14.07 24.81 -1.78
C ILE A 310 -14.50 23.67 -0.87
N MET A 311 -13.79 23.38 0.23
CA MET A 311 -14.19 22.33 1.18
C MET A 311 -15.43 22.72 1.99
N LYS A 312 -15.56 23.99 2.38
CA LYS A 312 -16.82 24.52 2.96
C LYS A 312 -17.98 24.34 1.99
N ILE A 313 -17.79 24.69 0.71
CA ILE A 313 -18.80 24.53 -0.36
C ILE A 313 -19.09 23.05 -0.71
N GLU A 314 -18.08 22.16 -0.68
CA GLU A 314 -18.27 20.71 -0.89
C GLU A 314 -18.99 20.05 0.30
N GLU A 315 -18.73 20.51 1.53
CA GLU A 315 -19.47 20.09 2.72
C GLU A 315 -20.93 20.60 2.70
N GLU A 316 -21.15 21.87 2.36
CA GLU A 316 -22.48 22.47 2.22
C GLU A 316 -23.29 21.72 1.17
N LYS A 317 -22.73 21.47 -0.02
CA LYS A 317 -23.38 20.66 -1.05
C LYS A 317 -23.61 19.21 -0.63
N SER A 318 -22.72 18.63 0.19
CA SER A 318 -22.93 17.30 0.75
C SER A 318 -24.10 17.27 1.74
N LYS A 319 -24.34 18.37 2.48
CA LYS A 319 -25.48 18.55 3.39
C LYS A 319 -26.77 18.86 2.59
N GLU A 320 -26.70 19.66 1.53
CA GLU A 320 -27.81 19.90 0.60
C GLU A 320 -28.29 18.60 -0.07
N ILE A 321 -27.37 17.80 -0.64
CA ILE A 321 -27.72 16.51 -1.29
C ILE A 321 -28.31 15.49 -0.29
N GLN A 322 -27.99 15.58 1.01
CA GLN A 322 -28.67 14.80 2.05
C GLN A 322 -30.07 15.34 2.38
N ASN A 323 -30.26 16.67 2.39
CA ASN A 323 -31.56 17.30 2.59
C ASN A 323 -32.51 17.11 1.40
N GLU A 324 -32.02 17.16 0.15
CA GLU A 324 -32.80 16.86 -1.05
C GLU A 324 -33.28 15.40 -1.06
N LYS A 325 -32.38 14.44 -0.75
CA LYS A 325 -32.74 13.02 -0.59
C LYS A 325 -33.69 12.74 0.59
N SER A 326 -33.76 13.66 1.55
CA SER A 326 -34.77 13.62 2.62
C SER A 326 -36.12 14.16 2.16
N ASN A 327 -36.13 15.23 1.34
CA ASN A 327 -37.34 15.85 0.82
C ASN A 327 -38.01 15.06 -0.32
N GLU A 328 -37.25 14.44 -1.24
CA GLU A 328 -37.83 13.61 -2.30
C GLU A 328 -38.52 12.36 -1.73
N LYS A 329 -37.99 11.79 -0.64
CA LYS A 329 -38.61 10.66 0.07
C LYS A 329 -39.92 11.02 0.79
N LEU A 330 -40.26 12.31 0.93
CA LEU A 330 -41.45 12.77 1.65
C LEU A 330 -42.70 12.97 0.77
N LYS A 331 -42.64 12.61 -0.53
CA LYS A 331 -43.80 12.68 -1.44
C LYS A 331 -44.15 11.38 -2.18
N SER A 332 -43.40 10.30 -1.97
CA SER A 332 -43.64 8.99 -2.61
C SER A 332 -43.31 7.81 -1.70
N ASP A 333 -44.01 7.67 -0.58
CA ASP A 333 -44.84 6.48 -0.33
C ASP A 333 -45.59 6.55 1.01
N LYS A 334 -46.69 5.80 1.12
CA LYS A 334 -47.41 5.60 2.38
C LYS A 334 -46.66 4.58 3.24
N VAL A 335 -45.95 5.06 4.27
CA VAL A 335 -45.31 4.17 5.24
C VAL A 335 -46.37 3.59 6.19
N GLU A 336 -46.70 2.31 6.02
CA GLU A 336 -47.36 1.53 7.06
C GLU A 336 -46.31 1.10 8.09
N VAL A 337 -46.28 1.78 9.24
CA VAL A 337 -45.22 1.63 10.25
C VAL A 337 -45.37 0.32 11.03
N TYR A 338 -44.78 -0.75 10.52
CA TYR A 338 -44.34 -1.88 11.34
C TYR A 338 -42.93 -1.61 11.89
N PHE A 339 -42.67 -2.07 13.12
CA PHE A 339 -41.45 -1.83 13.91
C PHE A 339 -41.24 -0.42 14.46
N ASP A 340 -42.29 0.18 15.04
CA ASP A 340 -42.09 1.13 16.14
C ASP A 340 -43.06 0.87 17.32
N LYS A 341 -42.82 -0.26 17.99
CA LYS A 341 -43.35 -0.57 19.33
C LYS A 341 -42.25 -1.22 20.15
N GLU A 342 -42.08 -0.75 21.38
CA GLU A 342 -41.01 -1.16 22.29
C GLU A 342 -40.94 -2.68 22.43
N LEU A 343 -39.76 -3.26 22.17
CA LEU A 343 -39.56 -4.71 22.23
C LEU A 343 -39.63 -5.17 23.69
N ASN A 344 -40.77 -5.70 24.12
CA ASN A 344 -40.98 -6.06 25.53
C ASN A 344 -40.12 -7.29 25.92
N ILE A 345 -38.91 -7.00 26.43
CA ILE A 345 -37.87 -7.99 26.77
C ILE A 345 -38.41 -9.09 27.71
N ARG A 346 -39.36 -8.77 28.61
CA ARG A 346 -39.98 -9.76 29.51
C ARG A 346 -40.82 -10.80 28.77
N GLU A 347 -41.50 -10.44 27.69
CA GLU A 347 -42.26 -11.40 26.89
C GLU A 347 -41.32 -12.31 26.09
N LEU A 348 -40.23 -11.76 25.56
CA LEU A 348 -39.22 -12.55 24.84
C LEU A 348 -38.55 -13.60 25.76
N ILE A 349 -38.20 -13.20 26.99
CA ILE A 349 -37.68 -14.11 28.02
C ILE A 349 -38.71 -15.20 28.39
N ASN A 350 -39.99 -14.83 28.55
CA ASN A 350 -41.05 -15.82 28.84
C ASN A 350 -41.23 -16.83 27.70
N ARG A 351 -41.18 -16.40 26.42
CA ARG A 351 -41.21 -17.32 25.27
C ARG A 351 -39.97 -18.24 25.24
N GLY A 352 -38.78 -17.73 25.57
CA GLY A 352 -37.57 -18.54 25.73
C GLY A 352 -37.70 -19.60 26.83
N MET A 353 -38.25 -19.24 27.99
CA MET A 353 -38.45 -20.16 29.14
C MET A 353 -39.44 -21.30 28.85
N ILE A 354 -40.36 -21.14 27.89
CA ILE A 354 -41.26 -22.23 27.47
C ILE A 354 -40.47 -23.33 26.75
N ALA A 355 -39.48 -22.98 25.92
CA ALA A 355 -38.67 -23.96 25.18
C ALA A 355 -37.80 -24.87 26.08
N PHE A 356 -37.49 -24.43 27.31
CA PHE A 356 -36.70 -25.20 28.27
C PHE A 356 -37.54 -26.05 29.24
N LYS A 357 -38.87 -25.98 29.20
CA LYS A 357 -39.76 -26.90 29.95
C LYS A 357 -39.85 -28.27 29.28
N ARG A 358 -38.77 -29.05 29.34
CA ARG A 358 -38.85 -30.51 29.08
C ARG A 358 -39.81 -31.14 30.10
N PRO A 359 -40.76 -32.00 29.68
CA PRO A 359 -41.53 -32.81 30.61
C PRO A 359 -40.61 -33.69 31.46
N LYS A 360 -40.93 -33.88 32.74
CA LYS A 360 -40.28 -34.90 33.57
C LYS A 360 -40.72 -36.28 33.08
N LEU A 361 -39.88 -36.92 32.26
CA LEU A 361 -40.03 -38.33 31.88
C LEU A 361 -39.67 -39.24 33.08
N THR A 362 -40.53 -39.22 34.10
CA THR A 362 -40.53 -40.20 35.19
C THR A 362 -41.44 -41.37 34.84
N SER A 363 -40.95 -42.58 35.12
CA SER A 363 -41.75 -43.79 35.35
C SER A 363 -42.85 -44.13 34.34
N ASP A 364 -42.51 -44.90 33.30
CA ASP A 364 -43.30 -46.09 32.99
C ASP A 364 -42.44 -47.21 32.35
N ARG A 365 -41.82 -48.03 33.21
CA ARG A 365 -41.30 -49.36 32.85
C ARG A 365 -42.08 -50.40 33.63
N LYS A 366 -43.30 -50.70 33.18
CA LYS A 366 -44.01 -51.90 33.62
C LYS A 366 -43.18 -53.12 33.23
N ARG A 367 -42.74 -53.89 34.23
CA ARG A 367 -42.31 -55.27 34.00
C ARG A 367 -43.56 -56.06 33.64
N ILE A 368 -43.53 -56.71 32.47
CA ILE A 368 -44.37 -57.88 32.21
C ILE A 368 -43.53 -59.08 32.66
N PHE A 369 -44.15 -59.97 33.42
CA PHE A 369 -43.68 -61.32 33.73
C PHE A 369 -44.43 -62.30 32.83
#